data_AF-A0A965SVW1-F1
#
_entry.id   AF-A0A965SVW1-F1
#
_cell.length_a   1.000
_cell.length_b   1.000
_cell.length_c   1.000
_cell.angle_alpha   90.00
_cell.angle_beta   90.00
_cell.angle_gamma   90.00
#
_symmetry.space_group_name_H-M   'P 1'
#
loop_
_entity.id
_entity.type
_entity.pdbx_description
1 polymer ?
#
loop_
_entity_poly.entity_id
_entity_poly.type
_entity_poly.pdbx_seq_one_letter_code
_entity_poly.pdbx_strand_id
1 'polypeptide(L)'
;MNSIQRILSIAALIGSTFVLTACERPPIESVQNGFRGTGMAMVYNPRTLDAQAEKNAVPAGIPADPNGPKAGAVYKNVKVLGNLSVAQFTNFMVAMTSWVAPEQGCAYCHNVANFAEDGMYTKTVSRKMIQMTQRINVEWKSHVAETGVTCYTCHRGNNIPQNVWSIDSTKQQGSGFLTGKNGQNTPSPSVGGSDLPYDPFTPYLLKAENIRMNGPTALPTGNKNSIQDTEKVFGLMVHMSTSLGVNCAYCHNTRSMPEWSQSPPQRMTAWYGIRMVRDLNNNYMVPLTGVFPAHRLGPEGDVLKNNCTTCHQGAYKPLYGVSMLKDYPFLTGTPAPRVAPKPAEKSNTVAMK
;
A
#
# COMPACT_ATOMS: atom_id res chain seq x y z
N MET A 1 -28.12 -35.90 38.20
CA MET A 1 -28.03 -34.83 37.17
C MET A 1 -28.89 -35.24 35.99
N ASN A 2 -29.99 -34.52 35.74
CA ASN A 2 -30.90 -34.81 34.63
C ASN A 2 -30.17 -34.59 33.28
N SER A 3 -30.54 -35.36 32.25
CA SER A 3 -29.94 -35.28 30.90
C SER A 3 -29.89 -33.85 30.34
N ILE A 4 -30.86 -33.01 30.71
CA ILE A 4 -30.91 -31.58 30.36
C ILE A 4 -29.76 -30.78 31.00
N GLN A 5 -29.42 -31.03 32.27
CA GLN A 5 -28.29 -30.37 32.92
C GLN A 5 -26.96 -30.75 32.25
N ARG A 6 -26.78 -32.01 31.84
CA ARG A 6 -25.57 -32.44 31.11
C ARG A 6 -25.46 -31.76 29.75
N ILE A 7 -26.55 -31.66 29.00
CA ILE A 7 -26.56 -30.98 27.69
C ILE A 7 -26.25 -29.49 27.85
N LEU A 8 -26.86 -28.81 28.82
CA LEU A 8 -26.60 -27.41 29.10
C LEU A 8 -25.15 -27.16 29.55
N SER A 9 -24.59 -28.04 30.38
CA SER A 9 -23.18 -27.95 30.79
C SER A 9 -22.20 -28.15 29.63
N ILE A 10 -22.47 -29.09 28.72
CA ILE A 10 -21.62 -29.31 27.52
C ILE A 10 -21.74 -28.11 26.56
N ALA A 11 -22.95 -27.58 26.34
CA ALA A 11 -23.15 -26.39 25.52
C ALA A 11 -22.45 -25.15 26.12
N ALA A 12 -22.51 -24.97 27.44
CA ALA A 12 -21.79 -23.91 28.13
C ALA A 12 -20.27 -24.07 28.03
N LEU A 13 -19.75 -25.30 28.15
CA LEU A 13 -18.31 -25.59 28.02
C LEU A 13 -17.81 -25.33 26.59
N ILE A 14 -18.56 -25.77 25.58
CA ILE A 14 -18.25 -25.51 24.17
C ILE A 14 -18.33 -24.00 23.89
N GLY A 15 -19.38 -23.33 24.36
CA GLY A 15 -19.53 -21.88 24.25
C GLY A 15 -18.38 -21.12 24.90
N SER A 16 -17.95 -21.53 26.10
CA SER A 16 -16.80 -20.92 26.79
C SER A 16 -15.47 -21.16 26.07
N THR A 17 -15.29 -22.31 25.42
CA THR A 17 -14.11 -22.59 24.58
C THR A 17 -14.06 -21.65 23.38
N PHE A 18 -15.19 -21.36 22.74
CA PHE A 18 -15.26 -20.39 21.63
C PHE A 18 -14.99 -18.94 22.04
N VAL A 19 -15.22 -18.56 23.30
CA VAL A 19 -14.91 -17.21 23.81
C VAL A 19 -13.41 -17.06 24.11
N LEU A 20 -12.72 -18.16 24.45
CA LEU A 20 -11.29 -18.14 24.81
C LEU A 20 -10.33 -18.25 23.61
N THR A 21 -10.82 -18.58 22.40
CA THR A 21 -9.97 -18.69 21.19
C THR A 21 -9.50 -17.35 20.65
N ALA A 22 -10.06 -16.22 21.12
CA ALA A 22 -9.64 -14.88 20.72
C ALA A 22 -8.40 -14.37 21.50
N CYS A 23 -7.91 -15.12 22.50
CA CYS A 23 -6.73 -14.74 23.27
C CYS A 23 -5.46 -15.37 22.68
N GLU A 24 -4.44 -14.53 22.48
CA GLU A 24 -3.09 -14.99 22.18
C GLU A 24 -2.37 -15.44 23.46
N ARG A 25 -1.72 -16.59 23.43
CA ARG A 25 -1.04 -17.14 24.61
C ARG A 25 0.39 -16.61 24.75
N PRO A 26 0.91 -16.43 25.98
CA PRO A 26 2.35 -16.20 26.20
C PRO A 26 3.23 -17.37 25.71
N PRO A 27 4.54 -17.13 25.45
CA PRO A 27 5.22 -15.84 25.52
C PRO A 27 4.88 -14.92 24.32
N ILE A 28 5.02 -13.62 24.56
CA ILE A 28 4.95 -12.53 23.58
C ILE A 28 6.30 -11.81 23.57
N GLU A 29 6.69 -11.29 22.42
CA GLU A 29 7.91 -10.51 22.26
C GLU A 29 7.59 -9.03 22.33
N SER A 30 8.49 -8.25 22.95
CA SER A 30 8.34 -6.80 23.00
C SER A 30 9.62 -6.11 22.54
N VAL A 31 9.45 -5.04 21.77
CA VAL A 31 10.54 -4.20 21.29
C VAL A 31 10.30 -2.79 21.79
N GLN A 32 11.15 -2.33 22.71
CA GLN A 32 11.08 -0.96 23.21
C GLN A 32 11.49 0.03 22.11
N ASN A 33 10.64 1.02 21.85
CA ASN A 33 10.82 2.02 20.78
C ASN A 33 10.80 3.46 21.30
N GLY A 34 11.11 3.67 22.58
CA GLY A 34 11.21 4.98 23.22
C GLY A 34 11.91 4.92 24.58
N PHE A 35 11.98 6.06 25.27
CA PHE A 35 12.61 6.12 26.59
C PHE A 35 11.87 5.25 27.63
N ARG A 36 12.60 4.66 28.58
CA ARG A 36 12.01 3.81 29.63
C ARG A 36 10.86 4.52 30.36
N GLY A 37 9.76 3.82 30.58
CA GLY A 37 8.57 4.34 31.27
C GLY A 37 7.60 5.16 30.40
N THR A 38 7.89 5.41 29.12
CA THR A 38 6.93 6.10 28.22
C THR A 38 5.86 5.18 27.65
N GLY A 39 5.98 3.86 27.83
CA GLY A 39 5.09 2.87 27.23
C GLY A 39 5.24 2.70 25.72
N MET A 40 6.23 3.36 25.11
CA MET A 40 6.50 3.23 23.67
C MET A 40 7.19 1.90 23.39
N ALA A 41 6.39 0.87 23.13
CA ALA A 41 6.85 -0.46 22.78
C ALA A 41 5.96 -1.09 21.70
N MET A 42 6.57 -1.96 20.91
CA MET A 42 5.86 -2.89 20.06
C MET A 42 5.68 -4.21 20.79
N VAL A 43 4.53 -4.86 20.61
CA VAL A 43 4.23 -6.17 21.18
C VAL A 43 3.83 -7.08 20.04
N TYR A 44 4.49 -8.22 19.94
CA TYR A 44 4.33 -9.19 18.86
C TYR A 44 4.13 -10.58 19.41
N ASN A 45 3.38 -11.38 18.67
CA ASN A 45 3.27 -12.81 18.92
C ASN A 45 4.20 -13.55 17.96
N PRO A 46 5.21 -14.27 18.46
CA PRO A 46 6.22 -14.91 17.61
C PRO A 46 5.59 -15.87 16.60
N ARG A 47 4.50 -16.57 16.96
CA ARG A 47 3.82 -17.51 16.07
C ARG A 47 3.13 -16.84 14.89
N THR A 48 2.55 -15.65 15.09
CA THR A 48 1.91 -14.92 13.99
C THR A 48 2.95 -14.24 13.11
N LEU A 49 4.09 -13.82 13.68
CA LEU A 49 5.24 -13.35 12.94
C LEU A 49 5.84 -14.46 12.04
N ASP A 50 5.99 -15.69 12.54
CA ASP A 50 6.49 -16.81 11.74
C ASP A 50 5.58 -17.09 10.53
N ALA A 51 4.27 -17.16 10.76
CA ALA A 51 3.30 -17.33 9.67
C ALA A 51 3.29 -16.14 8.68
N GLN A 52 3.67 -14.94 9.14
CA GLN A 52 3.80 -13.76 8.29
C GLN A 52 5.12 -13.74 7.51
N ALA A 53 6.20 -14.31 8.07
CA ALA A 53 7.49 -14.49 7.42
C ALA A 53 7.35 -15.31 6.13
N GLU A 54 6.62 -16.41 6.16
CA GLU A 54 6.35 -17.25 4.99
C GLU A 54 5.64 -16.46 3.86
N LYS A 55 4.65 -15.63 4.21
CA LYS A 55 3.92 -14.78 3.24
C LYS A 55 4.78 -13.65 2.65
N ASN A 56 5.93 -13.37 3.27
CA ASN A 56 6.87 -12.34 2.87
C ASN A 56 8.21 -12.92 2.38
N ALA A 57 8.25 -14.22 2.10
CA ALA A 57 9.39 -14.85 1.47
C ALA A 57 9.67 -14.23 0.10
N VAL A 58 10.95 -14.10 -0.23
CA VAL A 58 11.42 -13.53 -1.50
C VAL A 58 11.76 -14.68 -2.45
N PRO A 59 11.32 -14.65 -3.72
CA PRO A 59 11.73 -15.63 -4.70
C PRO A 59 13.24 -15.51 -4.98
N ALA A 60 13.89 -16.64 -5.26
CA ALA A 60 15.31 -16.65 -5.60
C ALA A 60 15.58 -15.81 -6.86
N GLY A 61 16.54 -14.89 -6.76
CA GLY A 61 17.02 -14.12 -7.90
C GLY A 61 17.95 -14.96 -8.79
N ILE A 62 17.96 -14.65 -10.08
CA ILE A 62 18.88 -15.27 -11.04
C ILE A 62 19.63 -14.14 -11.73
N PRO A 63 20.93 -13.92 -11.45
CA PRO A 63 21.70 -12.87 -12.11
C PRO A 63 21.85 -13.18 -13.61
N ALA A 64 21.90 -12.12 -14.42
CA ALA A 64 22.06 -12.22 -15.87
C ALA A 64 23.28 -11.41 -16.34
N ASP A 65 23.96 -11.94 -17.37
CA ASP A 65 25.19 -11.34 -17.91
C ASP A 65 24.92 -9.93 -18.50
N PRO A 66 25.61 -8.88 -18.02
CA PRO A 66 25.47 -7.52 -18.55
C PRO A 66 26.08 -7.31 -19.94
N ASN A 67 26.87 -8.27 -20.45
CA ASN A 67 27.58 -8.17 -21.72
C ASN A 67 26.71 -8.53 -22.92
N GLY A 68 27.21 -8.20 -24.12
CA GLY A 68 26.55 -8.50 -25.39
C GLY A 68 25.68 -7.35 -25.92
N PRO A 69 24.96 -7.59 -27.05
CA PRO A 69 24.20 -6.57 -27.72
C PRO A 69 23.05 -6.07 -26.86
N LYS A 70 22.70 -4.79 -27.02
CA LYS A 70 21.64 -4.15 -26.24
C LYS A 70 20.26 -4.46 -26.81
N ALA A 71 19.27 -4.62 -25.95
CA ALA A 71 17.90 -4.94 -26.31
C ALA A 71 17.29 -3.94 -27.30
N GLY A 72 17.61 -2.65 -27.16
CA GLY A 72 17.16 -1.61 -28.09
C GLY A 72 17.78 -1.71 -29.49
N ALA A 73 18.93 -2.37 -29.64
CA ALA A 73 19.56 -2.62 -30.94
C ALA A 73 19.07 -3.93 -31.60
N VAL A 74 18.58 -4.88 -30.80
CA VAL A 74 18.16 -6.21 -31.27
C VAL A 74 16.65 -6.31 -31.50
N TYR A 75 15.84 -5.69 -30.65
CA TYR A 75 14.38 -5.81 -30.68
C TYR A 75 13.71 -4.54 -31.22
N LYS A 76 12.55 -4.72 -31.87
CA LYS A 76 11.90 -3.67 -32.68
C LYS A 76 11.21 -2.55 -31.88
N ASN A 77 10.64 -2.84 -30.71
CA ASN A 77 9.74 -1.91 -29.99
C ASN A 77 10.06 -1.78 -28.49
N VAL A 78 11.35 -1.68 -28.16
CA VAL A 78 11.80 -1.52 -26.76
C VAL A 78 11.90 -0.03 -26.41
N LYS A 79 10.93 0.46 -25.63
CA LYS A 79 10.80 1.90 -25.28
C LYS A 79 11.43 2.30 -23.95
N VAL A 80 11.67 1.35 -23.04
CA VAL A 80 12.14 1.62 -21.67
C VAL A 80 13.42 0.86 -21.37
N LEU A 81 13.44 -0.45 -21.65
CA LEU A 81 14.53 -1.36 -21.27
C LEU A 81 15.61 -1.51 -22.36
N GLY A 82 15.83 -0.45 -23.16
CA GLY A 82 16.69 -0.53 -24.35
C GLY A 82 18.16 -0.76 -24.04
N ASN A 83 18.61 -0.38 -22.85
CA ASN A 83 19.99 -0.44 -22.38
C ASN A 83 20.41 -1.80 -21.79
N LEU A 84 19.48 -2.73 -21.61
CA LEU A 84 19.76 -4.08 -21.13
C LEU A 84 20.51 -4.89 -22.18
N SER A 85 21.40 -5.78 -21.76
CA SER A 85 21.82 -6.87 -22.65
C SER A 85 20.63 -7.75 -23.02
N VAL A 86 20.72 -8.52 -24.11
CA VAL A 86 19.70 -9.52 -24.47
C VAL A 86 19.47 -10.52 -23.32
N ALA A 87 20.52 -10.92 -22.60
CA ALA A 87 20.42 -11.84 -21.46
C ALA A 87 19.64 -11.21 -20.30
N GLN A 88 19.97 -9.97 -19.92
CA GLN A 88 19.26 -9.24 -18.87
C GLN A 88 17.80 -8.97 -19.25
N PHE A 89 17.53 -8.60 -20.50
CA PHE A 89 16.18 -8.38 -20.99
C PHE A 89 15.33 -9.65 -20.87
N THR A 90 15.87 -10.79 -21.33
CA THR A 90 15.19 -12.09 -21.26
C THR A 90 14.94 -12.51 -19.81
N ASN A 91 15.96 -12.42 -18.96
CA ASN A 91 15.85 -12.72 -17.54
C ASN A 91 14.78 -11.86 -16.85
N PHE A 92 14.73 -10.56 -17.15
CA PHE A 92 13.71 -9.70 -16.58
C PHE A 92 12.29 -10.05 -17.03
N MET A 93 12.10 -10.43 -18.30
CA MET A 93 10.79 -10.86 -18.78
C MET A 93 10.32 -12.11 -18.03
N VAL A 94 11.20 -13.09 -17.82
CA VAL A 94 10.90 -14.30 -17.03
C VAL A 94 10.57 -13.95 -15.57
N ALA A 95 11.38 -13.10 -14.94
CA ALA A 95 11.14 -12.65 -13.57
C ALA A 95 9.79 -11.92 -13.43
N MET A 96 9.51 -10.97 -14.32
CA MET A 96 8.25 -10.23 -14.36
C MET A 96 7.05 -11.16 -14.55
N THR A 97 7.16 -12.17 -15.43
CA THR A 97 6.12 -13.20 -15.59
C THR A 97 5.87 -13.92 -14.26
N SER A 98 6.93 -14.39 -13.58
CA SER A 98 6.79 -15.09 -12.29
C SER A 98 6.17 -14.21 -11.19
N TRP A 99 6.45 -12.90 -11.21
CA TRP A 99 5.99 -11.98 -10.18
C TRP A 99 4.58 -11.43 -10.39
N VAL A 100 4.12 -11.38 -11.65
CA VAL A 100 2.87 -10.72 -12.03
C VAL A 100 1.86 -11.71 -12.57
N ALA A 101 2.22 -12.59 -13.49
CA ALA A 101 1.25 -13.45 -14.18
C ALA A 101 1.81 -14.87 -14.39
N PRO A 102 2.17 -15.60 -13.31
CA PRO A 102 2.78 -16.91 -13.40
C PRO A 102 1.85 -17.94 -14.07
N GLU A 103 0.54 -17.82 -13.86
CA GLU A 103 -0.46 -18.72 -14.44
C GLU A 103 -0.69 -18.47 -15.93
N GLN A 104 -0.75 -17.19 -16.34
CA GLN A 104 -1.04 -16.81 -17.73
C GLN A 104 0.21 -16.76 -18.61
N GLY A 105 1.40 -16.71 -17.99
CA GLY A 105 2.68 -16.68 -18.68
C GLY A 105 2.89 -15.43 -19.52
N CYS A 106 3.76 -15.53 -20.53
CA CYS A 106 4.11 -14.43 -21.44
C CYS A 106 2.90 -13.86 -22.19
N ALA A 107 1.91 -14.71 -22.47
CA ALA A 107 0.69 -14.34 -23.21
C ALA A 107 -0.20 -13.34 -22.46
N TYR A 108 0.03 -13.12 -21.16
CA TYR A 108 -0.71 -12.11 -20.41
C TYR A 108 -0.47 -10.69 -20.94
N CYS A 109 0.78 -10.40 -21.33
CA CYS A 109 1.20 -9.07 -21.79
C CYS A 109 1.53 -9.01 -23.27
N HIS A 110 1.57 -10.14 -23.97
CA HIS A 110 2.02 -10.20 -25.36
C HIS A 110 1.13 -11.06 -26.24
N ASN A 111 0.95 -10.60 -27.48
CA ASN A 111 0.68 -11.52 -28.57
C ASN A 111 1.94 -12.38 -28.79
N VAL A 112 1.85 -13.67 -28.50
CA VAL A 112 3.00 -14.59 -28.60
C VAL A 112 3.48 -14.80 -30.04
N ALA A 113 2.64 -14.51 -31.04
CA ALA A 113 3.06 -14.49 -32.44
C ALA A 113 3.86 -13.23 -32.79
N ASN A 114 3.74 -12.14 -32.01
CA ASN A 114 4.45 -10.90 -32.24
C ASN A 114 4.70 -10.10 -30.94
N PHE A 115 5.82 -10.38 -30.27
CA PHE A 115 6.20 -9.71 -29.03
C PHE A 115 6.38 -8.19 -29.14
N ALA A 116 6.59 -7.64 -30.35
CA ALA A 116 6.75 -6.21 -30.56
C ALA A 116 5.41 -5.45 -30.54
N GLU A 117 4.29 -6.12 -30.77
CA GLU A 117 2.95 -5.52 -30.88
C GLU A 117 2.46 -4.90 -29.57
N ASP A 118 1.85 -3.72 -29.62
CA ASP A 118 1.31 -2.97 -28.45
C ASP A 118 -0.22 -3.07 -28.32
N GLY A 119 -0.87 -4.02 -29.02
CA GLY A 119 -2.33 -4.17 -29.05
C GLY A 119 -2.98 -4.59 -27.72
N MET A 120 -2.22 -5.21 -26.81
CA MET A 120 -2.72 -5.62 -25.50
C MET A 120 -2.56 -4.50 -24.46
N TYR A 121 -3.66 -4.14 -23.80
CA TYR A 121 -3.64 -3.09 -22.76
C TYR A 121 -2.66 -3.40 -21.63
N THR A 122 -2.52 -4.68 -21.26
CA THR A 122 -1.59 -5.18 -20.23
C THR A 122 -0.14 -4.86 -20.55
N LYS A 123 0.26 -4.80 -21.82
CA LYS A 123 1.60 -4.38 -22.23
C LYS A 123 1.84 -2.90 -21.99
N THR A 124 0.84 -2.08 -22.33
CA THR A 124 0.87 -0.63 -22.10
C THR A 124 0.95 -0.31 -20.61
N VAL A 125 0.15 -1.00 -19.80
CA VAL A 125 0.19 -0.91 -18.33
C VAL A 125 1.55 -1.37 -17.79
N SER A 126 2.05 -2.53 -18.23
CA SER A 126 3.35 -3.08 -17.78
C SER A 126 4.49 -2.10 -18.03
N ARG A 127 4.52 -1.46 -19.20
CA ARG A 127 5.52 -0.43 -19.52
C ARG A 127 5.48 0.75 -18.54
N LYS A 128 4.28 1.18 -18.15
CA LYS A 128 4.10 2.25 -17.16
C LYS A 128 4.48 1.82 -15.75
N MET A 129 4.22 0.56 -15.38
CA MET A 129 4.62 0.01 -14.09
C MET A 129 6.15 -0.14 -13.96
N ILE A 130 6.86 -0.46 -15.05
CA ILE A 130 8.33 -0.45 -15.08
C ILE A 130 8.85 0.97 -14.79
N GLN A 131 8.28 1.98 -15.45
CA GLN A 131 8.65 3.39 -15.20
C GLN A 131 8.31 3.83 -13.77
N MET A 132 7.19 3.36 -13.21
CA MET A 132 6.80 3.61 -11.82
C MET A 132 7.84 3.04 -10.85
N THR A 133 8.24 1.79 -11.09
CA THR A 133 9.23 1.07 -10.27
C THR A 133 10.58 1.79 -10.28
N GLN A 134 11.07 2.17 -11.47
CA GLN A 134 12.31 2.93 -11.62
C GLN A 134 12.26 4.26 -10.87
N ARG A 135 11.15 5.00 -10.97
CA ARG A 135 10.96 6.25 -10.22
C ARG A 135 10.97 6.04 -8.72
N ILE A 136 10.28 5.02 -8.20
CA ILE A 136 10.29 4.71 -6.76
C ILE A 136 11.73 4.48 -6.28
N ASN A 137 12.49 3.66 -7.00
CA ASN A 137 13.83 3.27 -6.58
C ASN A 137 14.87 4.38 -6.70
N VAL A 138 14.64 5.38 -7.55
CA VAL A 138 15.59 6.49 -7.77
C VAL A 138 15.19 7.76 -7.01
N GLU A 139 13.93 8.18 -7.10
CA GLU A 139 13.48 9.48 -6.59
C GLU A 139 12.91 9.40 -5.17
N TRP A 140 12.44 8.23 -4.74
CA TRP A 140 11.79 8.04 -3.43
C TRP A 140 12.70 7.33 -2.40
N LYS A 141 14.02 7.48 -2.53
CA LYS A 141 15.00 6.96 -1.56
C LYS A 141 14.80 7.46 -0.13
N SER A 142 14.19 8.62 0.06
CA SER A 142 13.77 9.12 1.38
C SER A 142 12.72 8.23 2.08
N HIS A 143 12.07 7.35 1.32
CA HIS A 143 11.14 6.35 1.81
C HIS A 143 11.70 4.92 1.66
N VAL A 144 12.09 4.51 0.45
CA VAL A 144 12.47 3.11 0.16
C VAL A 144 13.95 2.79 0.40
N ALA A 145 14.77 3.81 0.72
CA ALA A 145 16.22 3.70 0.88
C ALA A 145 16.87 2.92 -0.28
N GLU A 146 17.89 2.10 0.02
CA GLU A 146 18.53 1.22 -0.96
C GLU A 146 17.82 -0.15 -1.08
N THR A 147 16.79 -0.43 -0.26
CA THR A 147 16.01 -1.66 -0.38
C THR A 147 15.25 -1.67 -1.70
N GLY A 148 14.56 -0.56 -2.00
CA GLY A 148 13.74 -0.39 -3.20
C GLY A 148 12.54 -1.33 -3.29
N VAL A 149 11.96 -1.41 -4.49
CA VAL A 149 10.78 -2.21 -4.81
C VAL A 149 10.95 -2.91 -6.16
N THR A 150 10.22 -4.01 -6.34
CA THR A 150 10.07 -4.75 -7.60
C THR A 150 8.59 -4.97 -7.90
N CYS A 151 8.28 -5.60 -9.04
CA CYS A 151 6.90 -5.99 -9.34
C CYS A 151 6.34 -6.92 -8.25
N TYR A 152 7.19 -7.78 -7.68
CA TYR A 152 6.79 -8.74 -6.64
C TYR A 152 6.35 -8.04 -5.36
N THR A 153 6.90 -6.87 -5.03
CA THR A 153 6.54 -6.10 -3.83
C THR A 153 5.01 -5.90 -3.72
N CYS A 154 4.36 -5.60 -4.85
CA CYS A 154 2.90 -5.41 -4.92
C CYS A 154 2.15 -6.66 -5.40
N HIS A 155 2.60 -7.25 -6.51
CA HIS A 155 1.81 -8.27 -7.22
C HIS A 155 1.83 -9.63 -6.53
N ARG A 156 2.94 -10.02 -5.89
CA ARG A 156 3.05 -11.32 -5.17
C ARG A 156 2.55 -12.52 -5.99
N GLY A 157 2.83 -12.55 -7.29
CA GLY A 157 2.39 -13.61 -8.20
C GLY A 157 0.95 -13.45 -8.73
N ASN A 158 0.28 -12.32 -8.46
CA ASN A 158 -1.08 -12.04 -8.93
C ASN A 158 -1.07 -10.95 -9.99
N ASN A 159 -1.85 -11.13 -11.06
CA ASN A 159 -1.90 -10.17 -12.15
C ASN A 159 -2.65 -8.88 -11.75
N ILE A 160 -3.45 -8.96 -10.70
CA ILE A 160 -4.00 -7.84 -9.94
C ILE A 160 -3.44 -7.92 -8.52
N PRO A 161 -2.75 -6.88 -8.02
CA PRO A 161 -2.33 -6.85 -6.63
C PRO A 161 -3.54 -6.98 -5.69
N GLN A 162 -3.43 -7.81 -4.66
CA GLN A 162 -4.55 -8.14 -3.77
C GLN A 162 -5.00 -6.96 -2.89
N ASN A 163 -4.07 -6.07 -2.54
CA ASN A 163 -4.29 -4.98 -1.59
C ASN A 163 -4.38 -3.64 -2.30
N VAL A 164 -5.45 -3.44 -3.07
CA VAL A 164 -5.72 -2.21 -3.84
C VAL A 164 -7.07 -1.61 -3.45
N TRP A 165 -7.35 -0.40 -3.92
CA TRP A 165 -8.61 0.28 -3.61
C TRP A 165 -9.15 1.10 -4.80
N SER A 166 -10.45 1.32 -4.79
CA SER A 166 -11.17 2.25 -5.67
C SER A 166 -12.18 3.04 -4.86
N ILE A 167 -12.73 4.10 -5.45
CA ILE A 167 -13.84 4.82 -4.86
C ILE A 167 -15.08 3.93 -4.94
N ASP A 168 -15.86 3.92 -3.86
CA ASP A 168 -17.08 3.13 -3.75
C ASP A 168 -18.11 3.93 -2.95
N SER A 169 -18.92 4.72 -3.65
CA SER A 169 -19.93 5.57 -3.01
C SER A 169 -21.07 4.74 -2.41
N THR A 170 -21.28 3.51 -2.88
CA THR A 170 -22.37 2.63 -2.41
C THR A 170 -22.24 2.33 -0.92
N LYS A 171 -21.02 2.29 -0.39
CA LYS A 171 -20.76 2.07 1.04
C LYS A 171 -21.31 3.20 1.93
N GLN A 172 -21.50 4.41 1.39
CA GLN A 172 -21.98 5.59 2.13
C GLN A 172 -23.48 5.54 2.44
N GLN A 173 -24.20 4.63 1.80
CA GLN A 173 -25.63 4.45 1.99
C GLN A 173 -25.92 3.68 3.28
N GLY A 174 -26.88 4.17 4.08
CA GLY A 174 -27.43 3.42 5.21
C GLY A 174 -28.68 2.65 4.82
N SER A 175 -29.38 2.08 5.81
CA SER A 175 -30.51 1.18 5.60
C SER A 175 -31.84 1.88 5.26
N GLY A 176 -31.87 3.20 5.03
CA GLY A 176 -33.10 3.92 4.71
C GLY A 176 -32.92 5.33 4.14
N PHE A 177 -34.03 5.94 3.71
CA PHE A 177 -34.09 7.25 3.03
C PHE A 177 -33.64 8.44 3.92
N LEU A 178 -33.70 8.29 5.25
CA LEU A 178 -33.34 9.34 6.22
C LEU A 178 -32.05 9.04 7.00
N THR A 179 -31.41 7.89 6.75
CA THR A 179 -30.24 7.42 7.50
C THR A 179 -29.09 7.09 6.54
N GLY A 180 -28.18 8.05 6.35
CA GLY A 180 -26.90 7.81 5.69
C GLY A 180 -25.84 7.34 6.69
N LYS A 181 -24.91 6.49 6.25
CA LYS A 181 -23.73 6.12 7.05
C LYS A 181 -22.64 7.20 7.02
N ASN A 182 -22.75 8.14 6.07
CA ASN A 182 -21.82 9.26 5.89
C ASN A 182 -20.35 8.83 5.85
N GLY A 183 -20.03 7.69 5.23
CA GLY A 183 -18.64 7.25 5.15
C GLY A 183 -18.11 6.44 6.33
N GLN A 184 -18.90 6.13 7.37
CA GLN A 184 -18.43 5.52 8.62
C GLN A 184 -19.48 4.60 9.29
N ASN A 185 -19.30 4.28 10.59
CA ASN A 185 -20.24 3.51 11.43
C ASN A 185 -20.46 2.06 10.95
N THR A 186 -19.44 1.44 10.37
CA THR A 186 -19.45 0.02 9.99
C THR A 186 -18.03 -0.52 10.07
N PRO A 187 -17.80 -1.70 10.69
CA PRO A 187 -16.48 -2.31 10.73
C PRO A 187 -15.88 -2.43 9.32
N SER A 188 -14.71 -1.83 9.12
CA SER A 188 -14.05 -1.86 7.80
C SER A 188 -12.59 -2.30 7.90
N PRO A 189 -12.15 -3.26 7.06
CA PRO A 189 -10.74 -3.67 6.98
C PRO A 189 -9.78 -2.51 6.67
N SER A 190 -10.23 -1.50 5.91
CA SER A 190 -9.41 -0.33 5.54
C SER A 190 -8.93 0.47 6.76
N VAL A 191 -9.68 0.42 7.86
CA VAL A 191 -9.42 1.12 9.13
C VAL A 191 -9.34 0.13 10.29
N GLY A 192 -8.74 -1.04 10.04
CA GLY A 192 -8.40 -2.01 11.10
C GLY A 192 -9.61 -2.62 11.82
N GLY A 193 -10.77 -2.71 11.14
CA GLY A 193 -12.00 -3.26 11.71
C GLY A 193 -12.77 -2.31 12.63
N SER A 194 -12.30 -1.07 12.78
CA SER A 194 -13.04 -0.01 13.50
C SER A 194 -14.23 0.51 12.68
N ASP A 195 -15.04 1.34 13.32
CA ASP A 195 -16.20 2.04 12.76
C ASP A 195 -15.88 3.46 12.26
N LEU A 196 -14.59 3.83 12.21
CA LEU A 196 -14.08 5.08 11.66
C LEU A 196 -14.42 5.24 10.16
N PRO A 197 -14.25 6.44 9.58
CA PRO A 197 -14.41 6.66 8.16
C PRO A 197 -13.64 5.65 7.30
N TYR A 198 -14.37 4.79 6.57
CA TYR A 198 -13.78 3.63 5.90
C TYR A 198 -13.07 3.96 4.58
N ASP A 199 -13.14 5.21 4.10
CA ASP A 199 -12.30 5.71 2.99
C ASP A 199 -11.30 6.77 3.48
N PRO A 200 -10.17 6.36 4.08
CA PRO A 200 -9.07 7.25 4.37
C PRO A 200 -8.18 7.50 3.14
N PHE A 201 -8.48 6.90 1.98
CA PHE A 201 -7.59 6.88 0.82
C PHE A 201 -7.84 8.04 -0.12
N THR A 202 -9.11 8.33 -0.45
CA THR A 202 -9.47 9.45 -1.32
C THR A 202 -8.94 10.80 -0.81
N PRO A 203 -9.19 11.21 0.45
CA PRO A 203 -8.72 12.52 0.93
C PRO A 203 -7.19 12.60 1.10
N TYR A 204 -6.53 11.49 1.43
CA TYR A 204 -5.14 11.55 1.91
C TYR A 204 -4.10 10.80 1.07
N LEU A 205 -4.48 9.81 0.26
CA LEU A 205 -3.58 9.04 -0.62
C LEU A 205 -3.83 9.28 -2.11
N LEU A 206 -4.98 9.86 -2.46
CA LEU A 206 -5.25 10.40 -3.79
C LEU A 206 -5.17 11.93 -3.77
N LYS A 207 -5.97 12.59 -2.94
CA LYS A 207 -5.88 14.02 -2.68
C LYS A 207 -4.79 14.33 -1.66
N ALA A 208 -4.60 15.62 -1.38
CA ALA A 208 -3.63 16.14 -0.44
C ALA A 208 -4.27 16.94 0.69
N GLU A 209 -5.38 16.44 1.24
CA GLU A 209 -6.06 17.11 2.36
C GLU A 209 -5.18 17.16 3.62
N ASN A 210 -5.50 18.12 4.50
CA ASN A 210 -4.72 18.38 5.70
C ASN A 210 -4.84 17.22 6.70
N ILE A 211 -3.70 16.73 7.19
CA ILE A 211 -3.62 15.64 8.20
C ILE A 211 -3.36 16.21 9.62
N ARG A 212 -3.03 17.51 9.73
CA ARG A 212 -2.70 18.13 11.02
C ARG A 212 -3.95 18.67 11.70
N MET A 213 -4.38 18.02 12.78
CA MET A 213 -5.62 18.37 13.49
C MET A 213 -5.40 19.24 14.73
N ASN A 214 -4.24 19.09 15.39
CA ASN A 214 -3.89 19.85 16.59
C ASN A 214 -3.61 21.34 16.28
N GLY A 215 -4.04 22.21 17.19
CA GLY A 215 -3.66 23.62 17.19
C GLY A 215 -2.22 23.82 17.67
N PRO A 216 -1.53 24.90 17.23
CA PRO A 216 -0.15 25.17 17.64
C PRO A 216 -0.04 25.84 19.01
N THR A 217 -1.15 26.23 19.62
CA THR A 217 -1.23 26.99 20.88
C THR A 217 -2.03 26.22 21.93
N ALA A 218 -1.74 26.48 23.21
CA ALA A 218 -2.48 25.88 24.32
C ALA A 218 -3.93 26.39 24.41
N LEU A 219 -4.15 27.68 24.15
CA LEU A 219 -5.48 28.29 24.14
C LEU A 219 -6.15 28.08 22.76
N PRO A 220 -7.50 28.05 22.70
CA PRO A 220 -8.27 27.79 21.48
C PRO A 220 -8.24 29.00 20.53
N THR A 221 -7.08 29.24 19.92
CA THR A 221 -6.86 30.35 19.00
C THR A 221 -6.62 29.83 17.59
N GLY A 222 -7.59 30.05 16.70
CA GLY A 222 -7.44 29.85 15.26
C GLY A 222 -7.58 28.42 14.73
N ASN A 223 -7.56 27.38 15.57
CA ASN A 223 -7.83 26.01 15.12
C ASN A 223 -9.34 25.85 14.82
N LYS A 224 -9.68 25.48 13.58
CA LYS A 224 -11.06 25.27 13.11
C LYS A 224 -11.35 23.82 12.73
N ASN A 225 -10.41 22.89 12.92
CA ASN A 225 -10.63 21.48 12.62
C ASN A 225 -11.72 20.91 13.54
N SER A 226 -12.63 20.11 12.98
CA SER A 226 -13.67 19.45 13.75
C SER A 226 -13.21 18.09 14.32
N ILE A 227 -14.03 17.53 15.21
CA ILE A 227 -13.83 16.14 15.67
C ILE A 227 -14.00 15.17 14.49
N GLN A 228 -14.94 15.43 13.58
CA GLN A 228 -15.13 14.61 12.37
C GLN A 228 -13.88 14.61 11.47
N ASP A 229 -13.19 15.75 11.34
CA ASP A 229 -11.93 15.80 10.60
C ASP A 229 -10.83 15.00 11.31
N THR A 230 -10.87 14.99 12.65
CA THR A 230 -9.96 14.19 13.47
C THR A 230 -10.22 12.69 13.30
N GLU A 231 -11.47 12.25 13.25
CA GLU A 231 -11.83 10.84 13.01
C GLU A 231 -11.37 10.36 11.63
N LYS A 232 -11.50 11.19 10.58
CA LYS A 232 -10.97 10.86 9.24
C LYS A 232 -9.46 10.64 9.25
N VAL A 233 -8.71 11.53 9.90
CA VAL A 233 -7.26 11.38 10.06
C VAL A 233 -6.93 10.16 10.92
N PHE A 234 -7.71 9.91 11.97
CA PHE A 234 -7.46 8.76 12.83
C PHE A 234 -7.68 7.44 12.06
N GLY A 235 -8.69 7.36 11.19
CA GLY A 235 -8.87 6.23 10.27
C GLY A 235 -7.66 5.99 9.38
N LEU A 236 -7.05 7.06 8.83
CA LEU A 236 -5.78 6.94 8.09
C LEU A 236 -4.63 6.42 8.97
N MET A 237 -4.49 6.90 10.21
CA MET A 237 -3.43 6.44 11.11
C MET A 237 -3.61 4.97 11.50
N VAL A 238 -4.85 4.52 11.69
CA VAL A 238 -5.17 3.11 11.93
C VAL A 238 -4.82 2.29 10.69
N HIS A 239 -5.18 2.73 9.48
CA HIS A 239 -4.77 2.09 8.23
C HIS A 239 -3.25 1.93 8.18
N MET A 240 -2.49 3.00 8.38
CA MET A 240 -1.03 2.95 8.34
C MET A 240 -0.47 1.96 9.36
N SER A 241 -1.03 1.93 10.57
CA SER A 241 -0.59 1.01 11.63
C SER A 241 -0.81 -0.45 11.23
N THR A 242 -2.02 -0.79 10.74
CA THR A 242 -2.34 -2.17 10.33
C THR A 242 -1.61 -2.59 9.05
N SER A 243 -1.43 -1.68 8.09
CA SER A 243 -0.66 -1.93 6.87
C SER A 243 0.79 -2.31 7.15
N LEU A 244 1.39 -1.76 8.21
CA LEU A 244 2.78 -1.99 8.59
C LEU A 244 2.94 -3.04 9.70
N GLY A 245 1.85 -3.55 10.29
CA GLY A 245 1.91 -4.44 11.45
C GLY A 245 2.59 -3.78 12.65
N VAL A 246 2.26 -2.51 12.89
CA VAL A 246 2.80 -1.73 14.00
C VAL A 246 1.67 -1.03 14.77
N ASN A 247 2.02 -0.28 15.81
CA ASN A 247 1.12 0.55 16.57
C ASN A 247 1.56 2.02 16.49
N CYS A 248 0.81 2.91 17.12
CA CYS A 248 1.07 4.35 17.10
C CYS A 248 2.47 4.72 17.61
N ALA A 249 3.01 3.96 18.58
CA ALA A 249 4.32 4.21 19.19
C ALA A 249 5.50 3.94 18.24
N TYR A 250 5.24 3.33 17.08
CA TYR A 250 6.23 3.21 16.02
C TYR A 250 6.60 4.56 15.42
N CYS A 251 5.65 5.51 15.38
CA CYS A 251 5.82 6.82 14.76
C CYS A 251 5.57 8.01 15.71
N HIS A 252 4.97 7.79 16.89
CA HIS A 252 4.58 8.89 17.78
C HIS A 252 4.91 8.61 19.23
N ASN A 253 5.23 9.68 19.98
CA ASN A 253 4.94 9.71 21.40
C ASN A 253 3.49 10.21 21.58
N THR A 254 2.59 9.32 22.01
CA THR A 254 1.15 9.60 21.99
C THR A 254 0.70 10.67 22.99
N ARG A 255 1.55 11.04 23.96
CA ARG A 255 1.29 12.20 24.84
C ARG A 255 1.23 13.52 24.06
N SER A 256 1.89 13.58 22.89
CA SER A 256 1.83 14.72 21.96
C SER A 256 2.10 14.26 20.53
N MET A 257 1.04 13.79 19.87
CA MET A 257 1.08 13.37 18.46
C MET A 257 1.67 14.40 17.47
N PRO A 258 1.41 15.73 17.58
CA PRO A 258 1.94 16.68 16.60
C PRO A 258 3.46 16.90 16.75
N GLU A 259 4.05 16.65 17.92
CA GLU A 259 5.41 17.05 18.26
C GLU A 259 6.47 16.20 17.53
N TRP A 260 7.17 16.82 16.58
CA TRP A 260 8.20 16.14 15.76
C TRP A 260 9.45 15.81 16.57
N SER A 261 9.86 16.68 17.49
CA SER A 261 11.07 16.46 18.31
C SER A 261 10.96 15.24 19.24
N GLN A 262 9.73 14.78 19.51
CA GLN A 262 9.44 13.61 20.35
C GLN A 262 8.99 12.39 19.54
N SER A 263 8.98 12.49 18.21
CA SER A 263 8.58 11.40 17.32
C SER A 263 9.79 10.54 16.94
N PRO A 264 9.64 9.20 16.90
CA PRO A 264 10.62 8.33 16.26
C PRO A 264 10.89 8.72 14.79
N PRO A 265 12.11 8.45 14.26
CA PRO A 265 12.49 8.82 12.89
C PRO A 265 11.58 8.22 11.81
N GLN A 266 10.94 7.09 12.10
CA GLN A 266 9.98 6.41 11.23
C GLN A 266 8.82 7.33 10.81
N ARG A 267 8.45 8.32 11.63
CA ARG A 267 7.43 9.32 11.27
C ARG A 267 7.84 10.15 10.05
N MET A 268 9.13 10.44 9.89
CA MET A 268 9.66 11.15 8.73
C MET A 268 9.61 10.26 7.47
N THR A 269 10.00 8.99 7.59
CA THR A 269 9.88 8.00 6.50
C THR A 269 8.42 7.83 6.05
N ALA A 270 7.48 7.77 7.01
CA ALA A 270 6.06 7.69 6.74
C ALA A 270 5.52 8.98 6.09
N TRP A 271 6.02 10.14 6.49
CA TRP A 271 5.70 11.42 5.86
C TRP A 271 6.03 11.40 4.36
N TYR A 272 7.22 10.94 3.97
CA TYR A 272 7.58 10.79 2.56
C TYR A 272 6.74 9.71 1.87
N GLY A 273 6.45 8.59 2.56
CA GLY A 273 5.60 7.52 2.04
C GLY A 273 4.21 7.99 1.60
N ILE A 274 3.56 8.87 2.38
CA ILE A 274 2.27 9.46 2.00
C ILE A 274 2.38 10.23 0.66
N ARG A 275 3.45 10.99 0.45
CA ARG A 275 3.65 11.75 -0.80
C ARG A 275 3.99 10.83 -1.96
N MET A 276 4.79 9.80 -1.71
CA MET A 276 5.09 8.76 -2.70
C MET A 276 3.79 8.14 -3.20
N VAL A 277 2.94 7.62 -2.32
CA VAL A 277 1.67 6.97 -2.73
C VAL A 277 0.77 7.93 -3.52
N ARG A 278 0.70 9.22 -3.14
CA ARG A 278 0.00 10.25 -3.93
C ARG A 278 0.58 10.41 -5.33
N ASP A 279 1.90 10.45 -5.46
CA ASP A 279 2.61 10.52 -6.74
C ASP A 279 2.30 9.28 -7.60
N LEU A 280 2.35 8.07 -7.03
CA LEU A 280 2.02 6.84 -7.75
C LEU A 280 0.56 6.84 -8.25
N ASN A 281 -0.38 7.21 -7.38
CA ASN A 281 -1.79 7.22 -7.74
C ASN A 281 -2.11 8.26 -8.82
N ASN A 282 -1.61 9.50 -8.68
CA ASN A 282 -1.97 10.58 -9.60
C ASN A 282 -1.17 10.58 -10.90
N ASN A 283 0.10 10.16 -10.89
CA ASN A 283 0.98 10.25 -12.06
C ASN A 283 1.12 8.92 -12.83
N TYR A 284 0.69 7.80 -12.24
CA TYR A 284 0.76 6.49 -12.89
C TYR A 284 -0.60 5.81 -13.00
N MET A 285 -1.32 5.66 -11.89
CA MET A 285 -2.58 4.89 -11.93
C MET A 285 -3.69 5.68 -12.63
N VAL A 286 -4.09 6.83 -12.10
CA VAL A 286 -5.22 7.62 -12.64
C VAL A 286 -5.12 7.88 -14.15
N PRO A 287 -3.95 8.26 -14.74
CA PRO A 287 -3.82 8.45 -16.18
C PRO A 287 -4.04 7.18 -17.02
N LEU A 288 -3.94 5.99 -16.42
CA LEU A 288 -4.20 4.72 -17.08
C LEU A 288 -5.67 4.30 -17.08
N THR A 289 -6.58 5.05 -16.44
CA THR A 289 -8.00 4.65 -16.33
C THR A 289 -8.61 4.28 -17.68
N GLY A 290 -8.39 5.08 -18.74
CA GLY A 290 -8.91 4.81 -20.08
C GLY A 290 -8.22 3.67 -20.84
N VAL A 291 -7.12 3.11 -20.30
CA VAL A 291 -6.41 1.95 -20.87
C VAL A 291 -6.98 0.65 -20.30
N PHE A 292 -7.49 0.67 -19.07
CA PHE A 292 -8.08 -0.50 -18.44
C PHE A 292 -9.47 -0.81 -19.02
N PRO A 293 -9.78 -2.09 -19.28
CA PRO A 293 -11.13 -2.48 -19.66
C PRO A 293 -12.10 -2.31 -18.47
N ALA A 294 -13.39 -2.14 -18.74
CA ALA A 294 -14.40 -1.82 -17.72
C ALA A 294 -14.41 -2.79 -16.51
N HIS A 295 -14.18 -4.09 -16.74
CA HIS A 295 -14.12 -5.10 -15.67
C HIS A 295 -12.89 -4.99 -14.74
N ARG A 296 -12.00 -4.02 -14.97
CA ARG A 296 -10.83 -3.71 -14.14
C ARG A 296 -10.96 -2.37 -13.42
N LEU A 297 -12.11 -1.72 -13.52
CA LEU A 297 -12.41 -0.46 -12.85
C LEU A 297 -13.28 -0.71 -11.61
N GLY A 298 -13.21 0.21 -10.66
CA GLY A 298 -14.07 0.22 -9.50
C GLY A 298 -15.52 0.60 -9.84
N PRO A 299 -16.42 0.58 -8.84
CA PRO A 299 -17.83 0.93 -9.02
C PRO A 299 -18.06 2.32 -9.63
N GLU A 300 -17.20 3.29 -9.31
CA GLU A 300 -17.27 4.65 -9.85
C GLU A 300 -16.52 4.82 -11.19
N GLY A 301 -16.06 3.73 -11.80
CA GLY A 301 -15.29 3.76 -13.05
C GLY A 301 -13.84 4.21 -12.87
N ASP A 302 -13.34 4.34 -11.65
CA ASP A 302 -11.95 4.69 -11.37
C ASP A 302 -11.06 3.45 -11.34
N VAL A 303 -9.82 3.59 -11.80
CA VAL A 303 -8.81 2.52 -11.73
C VAL A 303 -8.46 2.17 -10.29
N LEU A 304 -8.14 0.89 -10.06
CA LEU A 304 -7.58 0.43 -8.79
C LEU A 304 -6.25 1.15 -8.48
N LYS A 305 -6.07 1.58 -7.24
CA LYS A 305 -4.97 2.43 -6.78
C LYS A 305 -4.16 1.80 -5.65
N ASN A 306 -2.99 2.38 -5.41
CA ASN A 306 -2.05 1.96 -4.37
C ASN A 306 -2.42 2.56 -3.02
N ASN A 307 -2.15 1.81 -1.96
CA ASN A 307 -2.16 2.24 -0.56
C ASN A 307 -0.93 1.65 0.18
N CYS A 308 -0.86 1.81 1.50
CA CYS A 308 0.26 1.31 2.30
C CYS A 308 0.33 -0.23 2.27
N THR A 309 -0.83 -0.90 2.41
CA THR A 309 -0.93 -2.38 2.40
C THR A 309 -0.55 -2.97 1.05
N THR A 310 -0.69 -2.25 -0.08
CA THR A 310 -0.28 -2.73 -1.42
C THR A 310 1.14 -3.30 -1.40
N CYS A 311 2.06 -2.62 -0.71
CA CYS A 311 3.46 -3.06 -0.58
C CYS A 311 3.75 -3.76 0.75
N HIS A 312 3.34 -3.14 1.87
CA HIS A 312 3.79 -3.55 3.21
C HIS A 312 3.16 -4.85 3.70
N GLN A 313 1.89 -5.09 3.37
CA GLN A 313 1.18 -6.36 3.66
C GLN A 313 1.34 -6.84 5.12
N GLY A 314 1.22 -5.89 6.05
CA GLY A 314 1.32 -6.11 7.49
C GLY A 314 2.76 -6.12 8.03
N ALA A 315 3.79 -5.89 7.21
CA ALA A 315 5.17 -5.87 7.65
C ALA A 315 5.74 -4.44 7.65
N TYR A 316 6.54 -4.11 8.66
CA TYR A 316 7.09 -2.77 8.84
C TYR A 316 8.00 -2.32 7.67
N LYS A 317 8.56 -3.30 6.94
CA LYS A 317 9.15 -3.15 5.62
C LYS A 317 8.58 -4.25 4.70
N PRO A 318 8.25 -3.95 3.43
CA PRO A 318 7.85 -4.98 2.48
C PRO A 318 8.90 -6.10 2.42
N LEU A 319 8.46 -7.36 2.43
CA LEU A 319 9.37 -8.53 2.38
C LEU A 319 10.44 -8.51 3.50
N TYR A 320 10.09 -7.93 4.65
CA TYR A 320 11.00 -7.67 5.78
C TYR A 320 12.30 -6.93 5.42
N GLY A 321 12.28 -6.16 4.33
CA GLY A 321 13.39 -5.30 3.93
C GLY A 321 14.48 -5.98 3.10
N VAL A 322 14.28 -7.22 2.65
CA VAL A 322 15.18 -7.90 1.71
C VAL A 322 15.16 -7.16 0.37
N SER A 323 16.32 -6.67 -0.07
CA SER A 323 16.44 -6.05 -1.39
C SER A 323 16.58 -7.10 -2.48
N MET A 324 15.68 -7.03 -3.46
CA MET A 324 15.76 -7.83 -4.68
C MET A 324 16.57 -7.12 -5.79
N LEU A 325 16.94 -5.85 -5.59
CA LEU A 325 17.49 -5.01 -6.67
C LEU A 325 18.87 -5.43 -7.15
N LYS A 326 19.64 -6.16 -6.33
CA LYS A 326 20.97 -6.66 -6.71
C LYS A 326 20.94 -7.48 -8.00
N ASP A 327 19.91 -8.30 -8.18
CA ASP A 327 19.77 -9.19 -9.34
C ASP A 327 19.05 -8.49 -10.51
N TYR A 328 18.41 -7.34 -10.24
CA TYR A 328 17.63 -6.57 -11.21
C TYR A 328 18.01 -5.08 -11.19
N PRO A 329 19.30 -4.73 -11.41
CA PRO A 329 19.83 -3.37 -11.23
C PRO A 329 19.19 -2.34 -12.17
N PHE A 330 18.54 -2.76 -13.24
CA PHE A 330 17.87 -1.86 -14.18
C PHE A 330 16.51 -1.34 -13.69
N LEU A 331 16.01 -1.87 -12.57
CA LEU A 331 14.90 -1.28 -11.82
C LEU A 331 15.33 -0.03 -11.05
N THR A 332 16.59 0.39 -11.12
CA THR A 332 17.11 1.65 -10.57
C THR A 332 17.64 2.61 -11.67
N GLY A 333 17.35 2.32 -12.94
CA GLY A 333 17.83 3.11 -14.10
C GLY A 333 17.22 4.52 -14.22
N THR A 334 17.77 5.32 -15.14
CA THR A 334 17.43 6.75 -15.32
C THR A 334 15.91 6.97 -15.45
N PRO A 335 15.27 7.69 -14.51
CA PRO A 335 13.84 7.95 -14.54
C PRO A 335 13.40 8.63 -15.84
N ALA A 336 12.19 8.33 -16.31
CA ALA A 336 11.59 9.09 -17.40
C ALA A 336 11.46 10.58 -17.00
N PRO A 337 11.66 11.54 -17.92
CA PRO A 337 11.49 12.95 -17.64
C PRO A 337 10.10 13.25 -17.06
N ARG A 338 10.06 14.13 -16.06
CA ARG A 338 8.82 14.55 -15.39
C ARG A 338 7.82 15.08 -16.43
N VAL A 339 6.62 14.50 -16.49
CA VAL A 339 5.47 15.21 -17.04
C VAL A 339 5.08 16.24 -15.99
N ALA A 340 5.23 17.53 -16.32
CA ALA A 340 4.87 18.60 -15.40
C ALA A 340 3.42 18.40 -14.93
N PRO A 341 3.12 18.55 -13.62
CA PRO A 341 1.75 18.50 -13.16
C PRO A 341 0.96 19.56 -13.92
N LYS A 342 -0.23 19.19 -14.43
CA LYS A 342 -1.19 20.19 -14.91
C LYS A 342 -1.39 21.20 -13.76
N PRO A 343 -1.31 22.51 -14.01
CA PRO A 343 -1.60 23.50 -12.98
C PRO A 343 -2.95 23.15 -12.33
N ALA A 344 -2.98 23.14 -10.99
CA ALA A 344 -4.25 23.02 -10.29
C ALA A 344 -5.17 24.13 -10.82
N GLU A 345 -6.33 23.74 -11.34
CA GLU A 345 -7.37 24.67 -11.73
C GLU A 345 -7.67 25.50 -10.47
N LYS A 346 -7.41 26.81 -10.55
CA LYS A 346 -7.65 27.72 -9.43
C LYS A 346 -9.13 27.57 -9.08
N SER A 347 -9.42 27.02 -7.91
CA SER A 347 -10.74 27.08 -7.33
C SER A 347 -11.07 28.56 -7.15
N ASN A 348 -11.87 29.10 -8.07
CA ASN A 348 -12.48 30.42 -7.93
C ASN A 348 -13.52 30.33 -6.81
N THR A 349 -13.04 30.31 -5.58
CA THR A 349 -13.86 30.68 -4.43
C THR A 349 -13.99 32.19 -4.48
N VAL A 350 -15.12 32.64 -5.04
CA VAL A 350 -15.59 34.02 -4.91
C VAL A 350 -15.68 34.31 -3.42
N ALA A 351 -14.82 35.19 -2.94
CA ALA A 351 -14.97 35.82 -1.64
C ALA A 351 -16.29 36.60 -1.66
N MET A 352 -17.31 36.08 -0.99
CA MET A 352 -18.43 36.91 -0.56
C MET A 352 -17.92 37.82 0.57
N LYS A 353 -18.05 39.13 0.33
CA LYS A 353 -17.81 40.20 1.30
C LYS A 353 -18.74 40.08 2.50
#